data_AF-A0A7W3D7E0-F1
#
_entry.id   AF-A0A7W3D7E0-F1
#
_cell.length_a   1.000
_cell.length_b   1.000
_cell.length_c   1.000
_cell.angle_alpha   90.00
_cell.angle_beta   90.00
_cell.angle_gamma   90.00
#
_symmetry.space_group_name_H-M   'P 1'
#
loop_
_entity.id
_entity.type
_entity.pdbx_description
1 polymer ?
#
loop_
_entity_poly.entity_id
_entity_poly.type
_entity_poly.pdbx_seq_one_letter_code
_entity_poly.pdbx_strand_id
1 'polypeptide(L)'
;MSGMLASTAAAVGIIDKAVGIAKKLADDGGELDKATLKLELANLMTELASVKMEVITTQALLFEAEQKNKQLEEQLKDKHTFIFNDGLYWKEGDETAYCPKCFEVDKVQTHMIFSRAVGQYSASWYCNNCRNSIYPKSR
;
A
#
# COMPACT_ATOMS: atom_id res chain seq x y z
N MET A 1 9.83 2.50 2.07
CA MET A 1 10.02 1.25 2.84
C MET A 1 11.08 0.31 2.25
N SER A 2 11.92 0.74 1.29
CA SER A 2 12.93 -0.11 0.63
C SER A 2 13.99 -0.77 1.53
N GLY A 3 14.07 -0.40 2.81
CA GLY A 3 15.01 -0.96 3.77
C GLY A 3 14.70 -2.40 4.22
N MET A 4 13.42 -2.82 4.24
CA MET A 4 13.05 -4.18 4.71
C MET A 4 13.28 -5.27 3.66
N LEU A 5 13.13 -4.96 2.37
CA LEU A 5 13.52 -5.89 1.31
C LEU A 5 15.04 -6.07 1.23
N ALA A 6 15.81 -5.01 1.50
CA ALA A 6 17.26 -5.08 1.58
C ALA A 6 17.75 -5.94 2.76
N SER A 7 17.07 -5.91 3.91
CA SER A 7 17.45 -6.69 5.09
C SER A 7 17.19 -8.19 4.94
N THR A 8 16.10 -8.58 4.25
CA THR A 8 15.80 -10.00 3.97
C THR A 8 16.76 -10.62 2.96
N ALA A 9 17.16 -9.87 1.92
CA ALA A 9 18.21 -10.30 0.98
C ALA A 9 19.57 -10.48 1.68
N ALA A 10 19.91 -9.60 2.63
CA ALA A 10 21.11 -9.73 3.45
C ALA A 10 21.07 -11.00 4.32
N ALA A 11 19.91 -11.34 4.89
CA ALA A 11 19.72 -12.56 5.68
C ALA A 11 19.95 -13.83 4.85
N VAL A 12 19.42 -13.90 3.62
CA VAL A 12 19.68 -15.02 2.69
C VAL A 12 21.18 -15.20 2.43
N GLY A 13 21.90 -14.10 2.20
CA GLY A 13 23.35 -14.15 1.98
C GLY A 13 24.17 -14.60 3.19
N ILE A 14 23.71 -14.31 4.42
CA ILE A 14 24.33 -14.79 5.66
C ILE A 14 24.12 -16.31 5.80
N ILE A 15 22.92 -16.80 5.48
CA ILE A 15 22.61 -18.23 5.52
C ILE A 15 23.48 -19.00 4.51
N ASP A 16 23.65 -18.48 3.29
CA ASP A 16 24.53 -19.09 2.29
C ASP A 16 25.99 -19.20 2.76
N LYS A 17 26.49 -18.17 3.45
CA LYS A 17 27.84 -18.21 4.05
C LYS A 17 27.92 -19.26 5.15
N ALA A 18 26.91 -19.39 6.00
CA ALA A 18 26.88 -20.40 7.06
C ALA A 18 26.87 -21.83 6.49
N VAL A 19 26.07 -22.10 5.46
CA VAL A 19 26.08 -23.39 4.73
C VAL A 19 27.45 -23.67 4.12
N GLY A 20 28.10 -22.67 3.54
CA GLY A 20 29.45 -22.80 2.99
C GLY A 20 30.52 -23.10 4.05
N ILE A 21 30.44 -22.48 5.22
CA ILE A 21 31.35 -22.74 6.35
C ILE A 21 31.13 -24.15 6.90
N ALA A 22 29.87 -24.54 7.09
CA ALA A 22 29.52 -25.91 7.46
C ALA A 22 30.14 -26.89 6.46
N LYS A 23 29.99 -26.66 5.16
CA LYS A 23 30.52 -27.61 4.15
C LYS A 23 32.02 -27.81 4.24
N LYS A 24 32.78 -26.73 4.39
CA LYS A 24 34.24 -26.81 4.58
C LYS A 24 34.62 -27.60 5.83
N LEU A 25 33.90 -27.40 6.94
CA LEU A 25 34.16 -28.13 8.19
C LEU A 25 33.89 -29.65 8.08
N ALA A 26 32.92 -30.08 7.27
CA ALA A 26 32.69 -31.52 7.00
C ALA A 26 33.82 -32.13 6.17
N ASP A 27 34.35 -31.34 5.23
CA ASP A 27 35.36 -31.79 4.28
C ASP A 27 36.76 -31.85 4.92
N ASP A 28 37.07 -30.92 5.85
CA ASP A 28 38.41 -30.72 6.43
C ASP A 28 38.66 -31.40 7.80
N GLY A 29 37.65 -32.04 8.42
CA GLY A 29 37.77 -32.66 9.75
C GLY A 29 38.72 -33.87 9.80
N GLY A 30 39.79 -33.79 10.61
CA GLY A 30 40.71 -34.89 10.97
C GLY A 30 40.05 -36.02 11.78
N GLU A 31 40.82 -37.06 12.13
CA GLU A 31 40.47 -38.41 12.67
C GLU A 31 39.41 -38.57 13.79
N LEU A 32 38.80 -37.51 14.31
CA LEU A 32 37.69 -37.62 15.26
C LEU A 32 36.40 -38.07 14.54
N ASP A 33 35.80 -39.16 15.03
CA ASP A 33 34.42 -39.61 14.82
C ASP A 33 33.72 -39.09 13.54
N LYS A 34 34.39 -39.33 12.41
CA LYS A 34 34.20 -38.63 11.13
C LYS A 34 32.79 -38.77 10.57
N ALA A 35 32.10 -39.85 10.95
CA ALA A 35 30.73 -40.13 10.55
C ALA A 35 29.73 -39.26 11.32
N THR A 36 29.86 -39.16 12.65
CA THR A 36 28.97 -38.37 13.50
C THR A 36 29.05 -36.88 13.18
N LEU A 37 30.28 -36.35 13.02
CA LEU A 37 30.48 -34.93 12.65
C LEU A 37 29.89 -34.61 11.27
N LYS A 38 30.08 -35.48 10.28
CA LYS A 38 29.50 -35.29 8.94
C LYS A 38 27.98 -35.35 8.95
N LEU A 39 27.40 -36.23 9.77
CA LEU A 39 25.95 -36.35 9.92
C LEU A 39 25.34 -35.07 10.53
N GLU A 40 25.88 -34.60 11.66
CA GLU A 40 25.40 -33.38 12.31
C GLU A 40 25.50 -32.15 11.40
N LEU A 41 26.54 -32.10 10.58
CA LEU A 41 26.75 -31.00 9.65
C LEU A 41 25.84 -31.07 8.43
N ALA A 42 25.54 -32.27 7.92
CA ALA A 42 24.52 -32.46 6.89
C ALA A 42 23.13 -32.08 7.41
N ASN A 43 22.81 -32.39 8.67
CA ASN A 43 21.59 -31.93 9.33
C ASN A 43 21.55 -30.41 9.41
N LEU A 44 22.63 -29.77 9.87
CA LEU A 44 22.74 -28.31 9.94
C LEU A 44 22.56 -27.64 8.57
N MET A 45 23.16 -28.20 7.51
CA MET A 45 22.97 -27.68 6.15
C MET A 45 21.51 -27.79 5.68
N THR A 46 20.85 -28.89 6.03
CA THR A 46 19.44 -29.12 5.68
C THR A 46 18.54 -28.10 6.37
N GLU A 47 18.77 -27.85 7.67
CA GLU A 47 18.07 -26.82 8.44
C GLU A 47 18.32 -25.42 7.86
N LEU A 48 19.57 -25.08 7.55
CA LEU A 48 19.91 -23.79 6.93
C LEU A 48 19.25 -23.62 5.55
N ALA A 49 19.20 -24.67 4.74
CA ALA A 49 18.52 -24.65 3.46
C ALA A 49 17.00 -24.46 3.62
N SER A 50 16.40 -25.10 4.62
CA SER A 50 14.98 -24.91 4.97
C SER A 50 14.69 -23.46 5.35
N VAL A 51 15.49 -22.90 6.28
CA VAL A 51 15.37 -21.49 6.70
C VAL A 51 15.55 -20.54 5.51
N LYS A 52 16.48 -20.82 4.59
CA LYS A 52 16.66 -20.01 3.38
C LYS A 52 15.38 -19.97 2.54
N MET A 53 14.72 -21.11 2.36
CA MET A 53 13.47 -21.18 1.59
C MET A 53 12.33 -20.42 2.27
N GLU A 54 12.23 -20.48 3.60
CA GLU A 54 11.25 -19.70 4.37
C GLU A 54 11.50 -18.20 4.26
N VAL A 55 12.77 -17.76 4.32
CA VAL A 55 13.12 -16.34 4.17
C VAL A 55 12.80 -15.84 2.76
N ILE A 56 13.11 -16.62 1.72
CA ILE A 56 12.77 -16.26 0.32
C ILE A 56 11.26 -16.14 0.15
N THR A 57 10.50 -17.10 0.70
CA THR A 57 9.03 -17.08 0.65
C THR A 57 8.47 -15.85 1.36
N THR A 58 9.01 -15.54 2.54
CA THR A 58 8.63 -14.35 3.31
C THR A 58 8.96 -13.06 2.55
N GLN A 59 10.10 -13.01 1.88
CA GLN A 59 10.50 -11.86 1.07
C GLN A 59 9.55 -11.62 -0.11
N ALA A 60 9.10 -12.70 -0.78
CA ALA A 60 8.11 -12.60 -1.84
C ALA A 60 6.76 -12.08 -1.34
N LEU A 61 6.25 -12.64 -0.24
CA LEU A 61 4.99 -12.18 0.38
C LEU A 61 5.07 -10.73 0.85
N LEU A 62 6.21 -10.32 1.42
CA LEU A 62 6.43 -8.94 1.84
C LEU A 62 6.42 -7.99 0.65
N PHE A 63 7.09 -8.35 -0.46
CA PHE A 63 7.08 -7.56 -1.68
C PHE A 63 5.66 -7.38 -2.23
N GLU A 64 4.88 -8.45 -2.31
CA GLU A 64 3.48 -8.38 -2.75
C GLU A 64 2.63 -7.46 -1.86
N ALA A 65 2.79 -7.58 -0.53
CA ALA A 65 2.09 -6.73 0.43
C ALA A 65 2.49 -5.24 0.28
N GLU A 66 3.77 -4.94 0.07
CA GLU A 66 4.25 -3.58 -0.16
C GLU A 66 3.69 -2.99 -1.47
N GLN A 67 3.68 -3.76 -2.56
CA GLN A 67 3.08 -3.31 -3.83
C GLN A 67 1.59 -3.01 -3.68
N LYS A 68 0.86 -3.89 -2.97
CA LYS A 68 -0.57 -3.70 -2.71
C LYS A 68 -0.83 -2.48 -1.83
N ASN A 69 -0.02 -2.26 -0.79
CA ASN A 69 -0.10 -1.05 0.03
C ASN A 69 0.13 0.20 -0.80
N LYS A 70 1.17 0.22 -1.64
CA LYS A 70 1.42 1.37 -2.54
C LYS A 70 0.25 1.64 -3.47
N GLN A 71 -0.33 0.59 -4.07
CA GLN A 71 -1.50 0.71 -4.92
C GLN A 71 -2.71 1.27 -4.16
N LEU A 72 -2.95 0.81 -2.93
CA LEU A 72 -4.03 1.31 -2.09
C LEU A 72 -3.80 2.76 -1.66
N GLU A 73 -2.56 3.12 -1.30
CA GLU A 73 -2.18 4.51 -0.99
C GLU A 73 -2.40 5.44 -2.19
N GLU A 74 -2.06 5.01 -3.40
CA GLU A 74 -2.34 5.77 -4.63
C GLU A 74 -3.84 5.94 -4.86
N GLN A 75 -4.63 4.87 -4.71
CA GLN A 75 -6.10 4.95 -4.79
C GLN A 75 -6.73 5.82 -3.68
N LEU A 76 -6.09 5.91 -2.52
CA LEU A 76 -6.54 6.77 -1.42
C LEU A 76 -6.17 8.23 -1.64
N LYS A 77 -5.02 8.54 -2.26
CA LYS A 77 -4.69 9.90 -2.69
C LYS A 77 -5.75 10.47 -3.63
N ASP A 78 -6.32 9.64 -4.50
CA ASP A 78 -7.42 10.06 -5.39
C ASP A 78 -8.76 10.24 -4.65
N LYS A 79 -8.92 9.63 -3.46
CA LYS A 79 -10.13 9.70 -2.63
C LYS A 79 -10.09 10.84 -1.60
N HIS A 80 -8.91 11.40 -1.30
CA HIS A 80 -8.75 12.61 -0.50
C HIS A 80 -8.77 13.84 -1.42
N THR A 81 -9.57 14.88 -1.20
CA THR A 81 -10.48 15.15 -0.08
C THR A 81 -11.58 16.05 -0.60
N PHE A 82 -12.70 15.45 -0.99
CA PHE A 82 -13.93 16.24 -1.11
C PHE A 82 -14.40 16.61 0.30
N ILE A 83 -14.34 17.88 0.64
CA ILE A 83 -14.84 18.43 1.90
C ILE A 83 -16.32 18.74 1.71
N PHE A 84 -17.18 18.12 2.51
CA PHE A 84 -18.60 18.46 2.52
C PHE A 84 -18.83 19.70 3.39
N ASN A 85 -19.21 20.82 2.77
CA ASN A 85 -19.51 22.07 3.46
C ASN A 85 -20.68 22.80 2.79
N ASP A 86 -21.56 23.40 3.60
CA ASP A 86 -22.76 24.12 3.17
C ASP A 86 -23.66 23.34 2.19
N GLY A 87 -23.75 22.03 2.40
CA GLY A 87 -24.55 21.14 1.57
C GLY A 87 -23.90 20.77 0.23
N LEU A 88 -22.60 21.03 0.05
CA LEU A 88 -21.88 20.85 -1.21
C LEU A 88 -20.56 20.13 -0.97
N TYR A 89 -20.03 19.44 -1.98
CA TYR A 89 -18.68 18.88 -1.92
C TYR A 89 -17.68 19.82 -2.59
N TRP A 90 -16.54 20.02 -1.94
CA TRP A 90 -15.46 20.89 -2.38
C TRP A 90 -14.18 20.11 -2.50
N LYS A 91 -13.49 20.23 -3.63
CA LYS A 91 -12.16 19.66 -3.78
C LYS A 91 -11.13 20.74 -3.52
N GLU A 92 -10.08 20.41 -2.77
CA GLU A 92 -8.97 21.33 -2.55
C GLU A 92 -8.39 21.83 -3.89
N GLY A 93 -8.25 23.14 -4.04
CA GLY A 93 -7.79 23.80 -5.26
C GLY A 93 -8.85 24.01 -6.34
N ASP A 94 -10.11 23.62 -6.11
CA ASP A 94 -11.22 23.87 -7.03
C ASP A 94 -12.11 25.02 -6.52
N GLU A 95 -12.44 25.96 -7.41
CA GLU A 95 -13.30 27.11 -7.09
C GLU A 95 -14.79 26.77 -7.21
N THR A 96 -15.12 25.62 -7.80
CA THR A 96 -16.48 25.23 -8.10
C THR A 96 -16.89 23.99 -7.30
N ALA A 97 -18.05 24.07 -6.64
CA ALA A 97 -18.60 22.97 -5.87
C ALA A 97 -19.08 21.80 -6.75
N TYR A 98 -19.09 20.60 -6.18
CA TYR A 98 -19.57 19.37 -6.80
C TYR A 98 -20.91 18.95 -6.21
N CYS A 99 -21.74 18.34 -7.06
CA CYS A 99 -23.09 17.92 -6.68
C CYS A 99 -23.06 16.71 -5.72
N PRO A 100 -23.60 16.83 -4.49
CA PRO A 100 -23.63 15.72 -3.53
C PRO A 100 -24.42 14.53 -4.03
N LYS A 101 -25.60 14.76 -4.63
CA LYS A 101 -26.43 13.68 -5.14
C LYS A 101 -25.71 12.84 -6.20
N CYS A 102 -25.08 13.51 -7.18
CA CYS A 102 -24.34 12.81 -8.23
C CYS A 102 -23.11 12.10 -7.68
N PHE A 103 -22.40 12.72 -6.74
CA PHE A 103 -21.18 12.16 -6.19
C PHE A 103 -21.44 10.96 -5.27
N GLU A 104 -22.46 11.03 -4.41
CA GLU A 104 -22.74 9.99 -3.42
C GLU A 104 -23.50 8.81 -4.01
N VAL A 105 -24.53 9.08 -4.82
CA VAL A 105 -25.44 8.04 -5.38
C VAL A 105 -24.85 7.45 -6.64
N ASP A 106 -24.51 8.31 -7.61
CA ASP A 106 -24.14 7.86 -8.96
C ASP A 106 -22.61 7.70 -9.13
N LYS A 107 -21.83 8.08 -8.12
CA LYS A 107 -20.35 8.15 -8.15
C LYS A 107 -19.81 9.04 -9.27
N VAL A 108 -20.61 10.01 -9.72
CA VAL A 108 -20.26 10.98 -10.76
C VAL A 108 -19.80 12.29 -10.13
N GLN A 109 -18.56 12.67 -10.42
CA GLN A 109 -18.01 13.98 -10.05
C GLN A 109 -18.43 15.01 -11.10
N THR A 110 -19.45 15.81 -10.79
CA THR A 110 -19.92 16.88 -11.68
C THR A 110 -20.00 18.20 -10.93
N HIS A 111 -19.42 19.23 -11.54
CA HIS A 111 -19.48 20.60 -11.06
C HIS A 111 -20.91 21.15 -11.10
N MET A 112 -21.22 21.96 -10.08
CA MET A 112 -22.45 22.73 -10.03
C MET A 112 -22.22 24.15 -10.57
N ILE A 113 -23.28 24.76 -11.08
CA ILE A 113 -23.29 26.14 -11.56
C ILE A 113 -23.78 27.04 -10.44
N PHE A 114 -22.97 28.02 -10.06
CA PHE A 114 -23.38 29.04 -9.10
C PHE A 114 -24.22 30.13 -9.78
N SER A 115 -25.43 30.35 -9.25
CA SER A 115 -26.28 31.48 -9.60
C SER A 115 -26.31 32.46 -8.44
N ARG A 116 -25.89 33.71 -8.69
CA ARG A 116 -25.94 34.78 -7.69
C ARG A 116 -27.39 35.16 -7.36
N ALA A 117 -27.60 35.67 -6.14
CA ALA A 117 -28.89 36.25 -5.77
C ALA A 117 -29.21 37.47 -6.65
N VAL A 118 -30.43 37.56 -7.15
CA VAL A 118 -30.91 38.70 -7.97
C VAL A 118 -32.33 39.06 -7.55
N GLY A 119 -32.53 40.29 -7.10
CA GLY A 119 -33.85 40.75 -6.63
C GLY A 119 -34.37 39.91 -5.46
N GLN A 120 -35.50 39.23 -5.67
CA GLN A 120 -36.10 38.32 -4.69
C GLN A 120 -35.53 36.90 -4.71
N TYR A 121 -34.67 36.56 -5.68
CA TYR A 121 -34.10 35.22 -5.81
C TYR A 121 -32.84 35.06 -4.94
N SER A 122 -32.80 34.02 -4.13
CA SER A 122 -31.62 33.63 -3.34
C SER A 122 -30.52 33.03 -4.22
N ALA A 123 -29.26 33.16 -3.78
CA ALA A 123 -28.14 32.49 -4.43
C ALA A 123 -28.33 30.96 -4.36
N SER A 124 -27.88 30.24 -5.37
CA SER A 124 -28.01 28.79 -5.43
C SER A 124 -26.93 28.13 -6.26
N TRP A 125 -26.69 26.86 -5.98
CA TRP A 125 -25.87 25.96 -6.79
C TRP A 125 -26.80 25.01 -7.52
N TYR A 126 -26.70 24.97 -8.84
CA TYR A 126 -27.53 24.13 -9.70
C TYR A 126 -26.70 23.07 -10.42
N CYS A 127 -27.13 21.81 -10.38
CA CYS A 127 -26.46 20.72 -11.09
C CYS A 127 -27.11 20.46 -12.45
N ASN A 128 -26.36 20.57 -13.55
CA ASN A 128 -26.86 20.24 -14.88
C ASN A 128 -27.10 18.75 -15.10
N ASN A 129 -26.42 17.87 -14.34
CA ASN A 129 -26.56 16.42 -14.50
C ASN A 129 -27.87 15.88 -13.92
N CYS A 130 -28.19 16.24 -12.67
CA CYS A 130 -29.36 15.70 -11.96
C CYS A 130 -30.45 16.73 -11.65
N ARG A 131 -30.27 17.99 -12.10
CA ARG A 131 -31.19 19.12 -11.91
C ARG A 131 -31.49 19.48 -10.44
N ASN A 132 -30.61 19.07 -9.52
CA ASN A 132 -30.73 19.41 -8.11
C ASN A 132 -30.22 20.83 -7.84
N SER A 133 -30.95 21.58 -7.01
CA SER A 133 -30.57 22.93 -6.55
C SER A 133 -30.28 22.92 -5.05
N ILE A 134 -29.16 23.52 -4.66
CA ILE A 134 -28.74 23.66 -3.26
C ILE A 134 -28.60 25.14 -2.94
N TYR A 135 -29.31 25.58 -1.91
CA TYR A 135 -29.28 26.96 -1.45
C TYR A 135 -28.31 27.05 -0.27
N PRO A 136 -27.14 27.67 -0.43
CA PRO A 136 -26.20 27.84 0.66
C PRO A 136 -26.86 28.66 1.76
N LYS A 137 -26.62 28.30 3.03
CA LYS A 137 -27.14 29.07 4.16
C LYS A 137 -26.51 30.45 4.12
N SER A 138 -27.32 31.50 4.11
CA SER A 138 -26.87 32.88 4.31
C SER A 138 -26.19 32.95 5.67
N ARG A 139 -24.88 33.21 5.69
CA ARG A 139 -24.13 33.47 6.91
C ARG A 139 -24.47 34.85 7.44
#